data_AF-A0A7C3WV36-F1
#
_entry.id   AF-A0A7C3WV36-F1
#
_cell.length_a   1.000
_cell.length_b   1.000
_cell.length_c   1.000
_cell.angle_alpha   90.00
_cell.angle_beta   90.00
_cell.angle_gamma   90.00
#
_symmetry.space_group_name_H-M   'P 1'
#
loop_
_entity.id
_entity.type
_entity.pdbx_description
1 polymer ?
#
loop_
_entity_poly.entity_id
_entity_poly.type
_entity_poly.pdbx_seq_one_letter_code
_entity_poly.pdbx_strand_id
1 'polypeptide(L)'
;CSCCCSLLNAIRTCNIKHAIKTSNWIMSVNTEQCKGCGKCSQVCPVNAIDIKSPINTDGTNTHKTAQVDETLCLGCGVCATVCKSGAISMKPRPQRVFPPETAFDRMVQRAIERGKLADLILENPEKLSYRAFARILSILEKTTPGKALLAIKPLQSIFFQQAIKILSKT
;
A
#
# COMPACT_ATOMS: atom_id res chain seq x y z
N CYS A 1 19.37 15.83 -4.64
CA CYS A 1 18.65 15.54 -3.37
C CYS A 1 19.09 14.18 -2.84
N SER A 2 19.73 14.13 -1.67
CA SER A 2 20.33 12.90 -1.11
C SER A 2 19.31 11.97 -0.41
N CYS A 3 18.35 12.52 0.34
CA CYS A 3 17.47 11.71 1.21
C CYS A 3 16.55 10.74 0.46
N CYS A 4 15.86 11.18 -0.60
CA CYS A 4 14.95 10.32 -1.36
C CYS A 4 15.70 9.22 -2.14
N CYS A 5 16.87 9.54 -2.70
CA CYS A 5 17.70 8.57 -3.42
C CYS A 5 18.28 7.51 -2.46
N SER A 6 18.72 7.91 -1.26
CA SER A 6 19.16 6.97 -0.23
C SER A 6 18.06 6.00 0.18
N LEU A 7 16.82 6.47 0.29
CA LEU A 7 15.68 5.62 0.67
C LEU A 7 15.31 4.61 -0.43
N LEU A 8 15.34 5.04 -1.70
CA LEU A 8 15.16 4.13 -2.84
C LEU A 8 16.26 3.07 -2.90
N ASN A 9 17.51 3.47 -2.67
CA ASN A 9 18.62 2.53 -2.63
C ASN A 9 18.52 1.57 -1.44
N ALA A 10 18.07 2.03 -0.27
CA ALA A 10 17.85 1.18 0.90
C ALA A 10 16.75 0.12 0.66
N ILE A 11 15.68 0.46 -0.08
CA ILE A 11 14.68 -0.55 -0.51
C ILE A 11 15.37 -1.63 -1.35
N ARG A 12 16.22 -1.22 -2.29
CA ARG A 12 16.94 -2.12 -3.20
C ARG A 12 17.96 -3.01 -2.50
N THR A 13 18.76 -2.48 -1.57
CA THR A 13 19.89 -3.21 -0.97
C THR A 13 19.53 -3.91 0.34
N CYS A 14 18.62 -3.33 1.13
CA CYS A 14 18.29 -3.80 2.48
C CYS A 14 16.89 -4.43 2.55
N ASN A 15 16.17 -4.56 1.43
CA ASN A 15 14.83 -5.15 1.34
C ASN A 15 13.82 -4.52 2.34
N ILE A 16 13.96 -3.21 2.61
CA ILE A 16 13.06 -2.48 3.49
C ILE A 16 11.76 -2.19 2.72
N LYS A 17 10.84 -3.15 2.74
CA LYS A 17 9.53 -3.01 2.10
C LYS A 17 8.71 -1.91 2.77
N HIS A 18 7.89 -1.21 1.98
CA HIS A 18 6.96 -0.17 2.46
C HIS A 18 7.62 1.06 3.13
N ALA A 19 8.93 1.27 2.97
CA ALA A 19 9.62 2.47 3.46
C ALA A 19 9.13 3.76 2.79
N ILE A 20 8.59 3.64 1.58
CA ILE A 20 8.05 4.75 0.79
C ILE A 20 6.58 4.47 0.48
N LYS A 21 5.76 5.51 0.61
CA LYS A 21 4.35 5.46 0.25
C LYS A 21 4.22 5.28 -1.26
N THR A 22 3.57 4.21 -1.69
CA THR A 22 3.39 3.87 -3.11
C THR A 22 2.32 4.75 -3.76
N SER A 23 2.41 4.90 -5.08
CA SER A 23 1.37 5.59 -5.86
C SER A 23 0.13 4.71 -6.07
N ASN A 24 -0.96 5.32 -6.54
CA ASN A 24 -2.19 4.63 -6.90
C ASN A 24 -2.09 3.81 -8.20
N TRP A 25 -0.93 3.78 -8.84
CA TRP A 25 -0.72 3.08 -10.11
C TRP A 25 0.23 1.88 -9.93
N ILE A 26 0.09 0.91 -10.82
CA ILE A 26 0.94 -0.28 -10.89
C ILE A 26 1.27 -0.60 -12.34
N MET A 27 2.46 -1.14 -12.57
CA MET A 27 2.89 -1.58 -13.89
C MET A 27 2.12 -2.82 -14.33
N SER A 28 1.69 -2.86 -15.60
CA SER A 28 1.14 -4.04 -16.25
C SER A 28 1.84 -4.27 -17.59
N VAL A 29 2.24 -5.50 -17.86
CA VAL A 29 3.01 -5.88 -19.04
C VAL A 29 2.11 -6.65 -20.01
N ASN A 30 2.06 -6.21 -21.27
CA ASN A 30 1.50 -6.99 -22.37
C ASN A 30 2.57 -7.97 -22.86
N THR A 31 2.37 -9.26 -22.61
CA THR A 31 3.31 -10.33 -22.96
C THR A 31 3.50 -10.48 -24.47
N GLU A 32 2.49 -10.20 -25.29
CA GLU A 32 2.56 -10.33 -26.75
C GLU A 32 3.44 -9.27 -27.40
N GLN A 33 3.47 -8.07 -26.83
CA GLN A 33 4.28 -6.94 -27.32
C GLN A 33 5.66 -6.85 -26.65
N CYS A 34 5.88 -7.61 -25.58
CA CYS A 34 7.10 -7.54 -24.79
C CYS A 34 8.25 -8.25 -25.52
N LYS A 35 9.34 -7.53 -25.81
CA LYS A 35 10.52 -8.14 -26.44
C LYS A 35 11.55 -8.72 -25.46
N GLY A 36 11.28 -8.69 -24.14
CA GLY A 36 12.22 -9.20 -23.13
C GLY A 36 13.55 -8.45 -23.01
N CYS A 37 13.66 -7.22 -23.53
CA CYS A 37 14.94 -6.51 -23.66
C CYS A 37 15.61 -6.06 -22.34
N GLY A 38 14.95 -6.18 -21.19
CA GLY A 38 15.53 -5.88 -19.87
C GLY A 38 15.69 -4.41 -19.48
N LYS A 39 15.47 -3.46 -20.41
CA LYS A 39 15.65 -2.02 -20.11
C LYS A 39 14.79 -1.51 -18.95
N CYS A 40 13.57 -2.00 -18.82
CA CYS A 40 12.68 -1.64 -17.71
C CYS A 40 13.20 -2.10 -16.34
N SER A 41 13.88 -3.25 -16.29
CA SER A 41 14.49 -3.77 -15.06
C SER A 41 15.68 -2.91 -14.62
N GLN A 42 16.54 -2.51 -15.56
CA GLN A 42 17.72 -1.68 -15.29
C GLN A 42 17.39 -0.31 -14.70
N VAL A 43 16.31 0.32 -15.17
CA VAL A 43 15.89 1.66 -14.69
C VAL A 43 14.98 1.61 -13.47
N CYS A 44 14.64 0.42 -12.96
CA CYS A 44 13.76 0.30 -11.80
C CYS A 44 14.52 0.74 -10.52
N PRO A 45 14.07 1.81 -9.82
CA PRO A 45 14.80 2.32 -8.66
C PRO A 45 14.78 1.37 -7.45
N VAL A 46 13.84 0.41 -7.44
CA VAL A 46 13.58 -0.51 -6.34
C VAL A 46 13.71 -1.98 -6.75
N ASN A 47 14.24 -2.26 -7.95
CA ASN A 47 14.38 -3.62 -8.49
C ASN A 47 13.09 -4.48 -8.46
N ALA A 48 11.94 -3.86 -8.69
CA ALA A 48 10.65 -4.55 -8.69
C ALA A 48 10.36 -5.32 -10.01
N ILE A 49 11.30 -5.40 -10.95
CA ILE A 49 11.07 -5.95 -12.28
C ILE A 49 12.16 -6.96 -12.63
N ASP A 50 11.76 -8.19 -12.92
CA ASP A 50 12.61 -9.26 -13.40
C ASP A 50 12.28 -9.64 -14.84
N ILE A 51 13.24 -10.21 -15.56
CA ILE A 51 13.04 -10.78 -16.90
C ILE A 51 13.05 -12.30 -16.76
N LYS A 52 11.91 -12.94 -17.00
CA LYS A 52 11.76 -14.40 -16.93
C LYS A 52 11.23 -14.93 -18.25
N SER A 53 11.53 -16.19 -18.55
CA SER A 53 10.90 -16.93 -19.64
C SER A 53 9.67 -17.65 -19.08
N PRO A 54 8.44 -17.23 -19.43
CA PRO A 54 7.25 -17.97 -19.03
C PRO A 54 7.26 -19.35 -19.70
N ILE A 55 7.01 -20.37 -18.90
CA ILE A 55 6.69 -21.71 -19.40
C ILE A 55 5.17 -21.73 -19.56
N ASN A 56 4.66 -21.89 -20.78
CA ASN A 56 3.24 -22.11 -20.99
C ASN A 56 2.87 -23.53 -20.52
N THR A 57 1.62 -23.72 -20.11
CA THR A 57 1.05 -25.04 -19.74
C THR A 57 1.18 -26.09 -20.83
N ASP A 58 1.36 -25.66 -22.08
CA ASP A 58 1.53 -26.53 -23.26
C ASP A 58 2.99 -26.94 -23.52
N GLY A 59 3.92 -26.66 -22.60
CA GLY A 59 5.33 -27.04 -22.70
C GLY A 59 6.14 -26.26 -23.74
N THR A 60 5.54 -25.28 -24.42
CA THR A 60 6.24 -24.39 -25.36
C THR A 60 6.96 -23.27 -24.61
N ASN A 61 8.27 -23.16 -24.83
CA ASN A 61 9.07 -22.05 -24.32
C ASN A 61 8.64 -20.76 -25.02
N THR A 62 8.06 -19.83 -24.28
CA THR A 62 7.80 -18.48 -24.80
C THR A 62 9.05 -17.60 -24.66
N HIS A 63 9.10 -16.53 -25.45
CA HIS A 63 10.17 -15.54 -25.36
C HIS A 63 10.19 -14.89 -23.97
N LYS A 64 11.35 -14.36 -23.57
CA LYS A 64 11.51 -13.70 -22.26
C LYS A 64 10.57 -12.50 -22.14
N THR A 65 9.87 -12.37 -21.02
CA THR A 65 8.98 -11.24 -20.72
C THR A 65 9.33 -10.61 -19.38
N ALA A 66 8.91 -9.36 -19.19
CA ALA A 66 9.08 -8.65 -17.93
C ALA A 66 7.98 -9.05 -16.93
N GLN A 67 8.38 -9.41 -15.72
CA GLN A 67 7.49 -9.71 -14.60
C GLN A 67 7.70 -8.70 -13.48
N VAL A 68 6.61 -8.25 -12.85
CA VAL A 68 6.64 -7.26 -11.77
C VAL A 68 6.38 -7.91 -10.42
N ASP A 69 7.16 -7.54 -9.40
CA ASP A 69 6.78 -7.73 -8.00
C ASP A 69 5.89 -6.56 -7.56
N GLU A 70 4.60 -6.85 -7.39
CA GLU A 70 3.59 -5.85 -7.02
C GLU A 70 3.82 -5.23 -5.63
N THR A 71 4.50 -5.95 -4.75
CA THR A 71 4.79 -5.53 -3.37
C THR A 71 5.90 -4.49 -3.30
N LEU A 72 6.85 -4.55 -4.25
CA LEU A 72 7.96 -3.62 -4.37
C LEU A 72 7.68 -2.47 -5.35
N CYS A 73 6.80 -2.69 -6.35
CA CYS A 73 6.50 -1.68 -7.35
C CYS A 73 6.00 -0.38 -6.70
N LEU A 74 6.68 0.74 -6.95
CA LEU A 74 6.24 2.07 -6.47
C LEU A 74 5.15 2.69 -7.36
N GLY A 75 5.04 2.24 -8.62
CA GLY A 75 4.17 2.82 -9.64
C GLY A 75 4.67 4.15 -10.21
N CYS A 76 5.98 4.38 -10.22
CA CYS A 76 6.60 5.63 -10.70
C CYS A 76 6.55 5.84 -12.23
N GLY A 77 6.24 4.82 -13.02
CA GLY A 77 6.07 4.93 -14.47
C GLY A 77 7.35 5.00 -15.31
N VAL A 78 8.54 5.06 -14.70
CA VAL A 78 9.84 5.13 -15.43
C VAL A 78 10.04 3.94 -16.37
N CYS A 79 9.51 2.76 -16.03
CA CYS A 79 9.55 1.58 -16.90
C CYS A 79 8.72 1.75 -18.18
N ALA A 80 7.57 2.43 -18.09
CA ALA A 80 6.72 2.69 -19.25
C ALA A 80 7.39 3.66 -20.23
N THR A 81 8.07 4.70 -19.70
CA THR A 81 8.75 5.71 -20.54
C THR A 81 9.92 5.16 -21.35
N VAL A 82 10.63 4.14 -20.84
CA VAL A 82 11.76 3.52 -21.57
C VAL A 82 11.34 2.39 -22.50
N CYS A 83 10.08 1.97 -22.45
CA CYS A 83 9.57 0.84 -23.23
C CYS A 83 9.31 1.23 -24.68
N LYS A 84 10.33 1.06 -25.54
CA LYS A 84 10.20 1.35 -26.98
C LYS A 84 9.17 0.47 -27.71
N SER A 85 8.82 -0.70 -27.18
CA SER A 85 7.81 -1.57 -27.78
C SER A 85 6.37 -1.24 -27.35
N GLY A 86 6.18 -0.30 -26.42
CA GLY A 86 4.85 0.04 -25.90
C GLY A 86 4.21 -1.05 -25.03
N ALA A 87 4.95 -2.12 -24.68
CA ALA A 87 4.41 -3.27 -23.97
C ALA A 87 4.08 -3.01 -22.49
N ILE A 88 4.46 -1.85 -21.93
CA ILE A 88 4.27 -1.52 -20.52
C ILE A 88 3.21 -0.43 -20.38
N SER A 89 2.18 -0.70 -19.58
CA SER A 89 1.10 0.23 -19.25
C SER A 89 0.98 0.42 -17.74
N MET A 90 0.37 1.53 -17.31
CA MET A 90 0.08 1.79 -15.91
C MET A 90 -1.41 1.57 -15.65
N LYS A 91 -1.75 0.67 -14.71
CA LYS A 91 -3.12 0.39 -14.29
C LYS A 91 -3.36 0.90 -12.87
N PRO A 92 -4.59 1.30 -12.50
CA PRO A 92 -4.90 1.66 -11.13
C PRO A 92 -4.74 0.45 -10.21
N ARG A 93 -4.21 0.65 -9.01
CA ARG A 93 -4.14 -0.39 -7.98
C ARG A 93 -5.55 -0.79 -7.53
N PRO A 94 -5.77 -2.06 -7.16
CA PRO A 94 -7.05 -2.49 -6.58
C PRO A 94 -7.38 -1.74 -5.30
N GLN A 95 -6.36 -1.41 -4.50
CA GLN A 95 -6.52 -0.57 -3.31
C GLN A 95 -5.79 0.76 -3.49
N ARG A 96 -6.55 1.85 -3.44
CA ARG A 96 -5.99 3.21 -3.49
C ARG A 96 -5.36 3.57 -2.15
N VAL A 97 -4.15 4.08 -2.20
CA VAL A 97 -3.43 4.57 -1.03
C VAL A 97 -3.78 6.04 -0.87
N PHE A 98 -4.69 6.35 0.05
CA PHE A 98 -5.04 7.75 0.34
C PHE A 98 -3.95 8.41 1.21
N PRO A 99 -3.34 9.53 0.77
CA PRO A 99 -2.56 10.38 1.65
C PRO A 99 -3.47 11.02 2.71
N PRO A 100 -3.03 11.10 3.97
CA PRO A 100 -3.76 11.83 4.99
C PRO A 100 -3.78 13.32 4.63
N GLU A 101 -4.97 13.88 4.49
CA GLU A 101 -5.19 15.28 4.06
C GLU A 101 -4.93 16.24 5.22
N THR A 102 -5.18 15.80 6.45
CA THR A 102 -5.04 16.63 7.66
C THR A 102 -4.08 16.03 8.68
N ALA A 103 -3.67 16.86 9.65
CA ALA A 103 -2.92 16.39 10.82
C ALA A 103 -3.71 15.36 11.63
N PHE A 104 -5.03 15.52 11.72
CA PHE A 104 -5.92 14.57 12.35
C PHE A 104 -5.87 13.20 11.65
N ASP A 105 -5.94 13.15 10.31
CA ASP A 105 -5.83 11.88 9.59
C ASP A 105 -4.50 11.19 9.82
N ARG A 106 -3.41 11.96 9.86
CA ARG A 106 -2.07 11.42 10.16
C ARG A 106 -2.05 10.80 11.55
N MET A 107 -2.66 11.46 12.53
CA MET A 107 -2.76 10.96 13.89
C MET A 107 -3.58 9.66 13.96
N VAL A 108 -4.76 9.65 13.35
CA VAL A 108 -5.64 8.46 13.29
C VAL A 108 -4.95 7.30 12.57
N GLN A 109 -4.31 7.56 11.43
CA GLN A 109 -3.58 6.55 10.67
C GLN A 109 -2.42 5.96 11.47
N ARG A 110 -1.66 6.79 12.21
CA ARG A 110 -0.61 6.31 13.13
C ARG A 110 -1.19 5.50 14.29
N ALA A 111 -2.34 5.91 14.83
CA ALA A 111 -3.02 5.18 15.91
C ALA A 111 -3.48 3.80 15.41
N ILE A 112 -4.04 3.70 14.20
CA ILE A 112 -4.41 2.44 13.55
C ILE A 112 -3.17 1.55 13.36
N GLU A 113 -2.10 2.10 12.79
CA GLU A 113 -0.85 1.34 12.53
C GLU A 113 -0.19 0.81 13.81
N ARG A 114 -0.39 1.49 14.94
CA ARG A 114 0.13 1.10 16.26
C ARG A 114 -0.87 0.30 17.10
N GLY A 115 -2.10 0.07 16.62
CA GLY A 115 -3.16 -0.58 17.41
C GLY A 115 -3.68 0.25 18.59
N LYS A 116 -3.47 1.57 18.57
CA LYS A 116 -3.85 2.54 19.63
C LYS A 116 -5.08 3.38 19.29
N LEU A 117 -5.91 2.91 18.35
CA LEU A 117 -7.09 3.69 17.95
C LEU A 117 -8.10 3.81 19.09
N ALA A 118 -8.27 2.75 19.90
CA ALA A 118 -9.14 2.78 21.07
C ALA A 118 -8.68 3.85 22.07
N ASP A 119 -7.40 3.90 22.41
CA ASP A 119 -6.82 4.93 23.28
C ASP A 119 -7.16 6.34 22.77
N LEU A 120 -6.96 6.58 21.46
CA LEU A 120 -7.24 7.87 20.84
C LEU A 120 -8.72 8.28 20.93
N ILE A 121 -9.64 7.33 20.85
CA ILE A 121 -11.09 7.58 20.94
C ILE A 121 -11.53 7.77 22.40
N LEU A 122 -10.90 7.06 23.34
CA LEU A 122 -11.38 6.93 24.73
C LEU A 122 -10.71 7.87 25.72
N GLU A 123 -9.53 8.44 25.41
CA GLU A 123 -8.85 9.37 26.32
C GLU A 123 -9.65 10.65 26.59
N ASN A 124 -10.42 11.15 25.61
CA ASN A 124 -11.20 12.38 25.73
C ASN A 124 -12.50 12.33 24.91
N PRO A 125 -13.50 11.50 25.30
CA PRO A 125 -14.72 11.31 24.51
C PRO A 125 -15.52 12.61 24.34
N GLU A 126 -15.53 13.50 25.35
CA GLU A 126 -16.26 14.78 25.30
C GLU A 126 -15.73 15.76 24.23
N LYS A 127 -14.44 15.65 23.87
CA LYS A 127 -13.82 16.48 22.84
C LYS A 127 -13.96 15.90 21.43
N LEU A 128 -14.44 14.66 21.32
CA LEU A 128 -14.58 13.96 20.05
C LEU A 128 -15.94 14.27 19.42
N SER A 129 -15.99 15.31 18.58
CA SER A 129 -17.22 15.65 17.85
C SER A 129 -17.69 14.52 16.92
N TYR A 130 -18.98 14.49 16.59
CA TYR A 130 -19.56 13.55 15.63
C TYR A 130 -18.84 13.61 14.26
N ARG A 131 -18.33 14.79 13.87
CA ARG A 131 -17.56 15.00 12.64
C ARG A 131 -16.19 14.32 12.72
N ALA A 132 -15.53 14.38 13.87
CA ALA A 132 -14.26 13.69 14.10
C ALA A 132 -14.45 12.17 14.05
N PHE A 133 -15.53 11.66 14.64
CA PHE A 133 -15.88 10.25 14.58
C PHE A 133 -16.21 9.77 13.16
N ALA A 134 -17.05 10.51 12.42
CA ALA A 134 -17.35 10.21 11.01
C ALA A 134 -16.07 10.16 10.15
N ARG A 135 -15.13 11.07 10.42
CA ARG A 135 -13.83 11.10 9.72
C ARG A 135 -12.95 9.90 10.07
N ILE A 136 -12.93 9.45 11.33
CA ILE A 136 -12.25 8.22 11.75
C ILE A 136 -12.82 7.01 11.00
N LEU A 137 -14.16 6.89 10.93
CA LEU A 137 -14.83 5.82 10.19
C LEU A 137 -14.46 5.84 8.70
N SER A 138 -14.48 7.00 8.06
CA SER A 138 -14.06 7.13 6.66
C SER A 138 -12.59 6.72 6.44
N ILE A 139 -11.71 6.91 7.42
CA ILE A 139 -10.33 6.45 7.35
C ILE A 139 -10.27 4.93 7.51
N LEU A 140 -11.03 4.37 8.46
CA LEU A 140 -11.11 2.92 8.68
C LEU A 140 -11.60 2.16 7.43
N GLU A 141 -12.64 2.65 6.77
CA GLU A 141 -13.15 2.07 5.52
C GLU A 141 -12.10 2.06 4.39
N LYS A 142 -11.25 3.09 4.36
CA LYS A 142 -10.18 3.21 3.36
C LYS A 142 -8.93 2.41 3.71
N THR A 143 -8.78 1.96 4.97
CA THR A 143 -7.66 1.13 5.39
C THR A 143 -7.83 -0.34 4.98
N THR A 144 -6.71 -1.02 4.73
CA THR A 144 -6.69 -2.47 4.45
C THR A 144 -7.41 -3.25 5.55
N PRO A 145 -8.21 -4.28 5.22
CA PRO A 145 -8.99 -5.05 6.20
C PRO A 145 -8.13 -5.65 7.31
N GLY A 146 -6.91 -6.11 7.00
CA GLY A 146 -5.97 -6.59 8.03
C GLY A 146 -5.51 -5.52 9.03
N LYS A 147 -5.32 -4.26 8.60
CA LYS A 147 -4.98 -3.14 9.49
C LYS A 147 -6.20 -2.62 10.25
N ALA A 148 -7.38 -2.63 9.62
CA ALA A 148 -8.63 -2.30 10.29
C ALA A 148 -8.96 -3.29 11.42
N LEU A 149 -8.70 -4.59 11.22
CA LEU A 149 -8.89 -5.62 12.26
C LEU A 149 -8.00 -5.39 13.49
N LEU A 150 -6.74 -4.98 13.29
CA LEU A 150 -5.84 -4.61 14.38
C LEU A 150 -6.34 -3.40 15.18
N ALA A 151 -7.08 -2.48 14.54
CA ALA A 151 -7.69 -1.34 15.20
C ALA A 151 -8.98 -1.70 15.96
N ILE A 152 -9.69 -2.75 15.55
CA ILE A 152 -10.95 -3.21 16.18
C ILE A 152 -10.68 -4.14 17.37
N LYS A 153 -9.59 -4.92 17.36
CA LYS A 153 -9.26 -5.87 18.44
C LYS A 153 -9.27 -5.25 19.86
N PRO A 154 -8.76 -4.04 20.10
CA PRO A 154 -8.82 -3.40 21.42
C PRO A 154 -10.23 -2.97 21.83
N LEU A 155 -11.08 -2.58 20.86
CA LEU A 155 -12.49 -2.23 21.08
C LEU A 155 -13.34 -3.46 21.44
N GLN A 156 -12.87 -4.68 21.14
CA GLN A 156 -13.54 -5.93 21.48
C GLN A 156 -13.14 -6.49 22.85
N SER A 157 -12.35 -5.77 23.64
CA SER A 157 -12.00 -6.24 24.99
C SER A 157 -13.26 -6.44 25.85
N ILE A 158 -13.26 -7.50 26.66
CA ILE A 158 -14.37 -7.84 27.58
C ILE A 158 -14.71 -6.64 28.47
N PHE A 159 -13.68 -5.89 28.89
CA PHE A 159 -13.81 -4.66 29.65
C PHE A 159 -14.63 -3.60 28.92
N PHE A 160 -14.35 -3.34 27.63
CA PHE A 160 -15.07 -2.34 26.85
C PHE A 160 -16.53 -2.75 26.58
N GLN A 161 -16.77 -4.03 26.30
CA GLN A 161 -18.14 -4.55 26.17
C GLN A 161 -18.94 -4.41 27.47
N GLN A 162 -18.30 -4.67 28.62
CA GLN A 162 -18.92 -4.47 29.92
C GLN A 162 -19.19 -2.98 30.20
N ALA A 163 -18.23 -2.09 29.90
CA ALA A 163 -18.39 -0.65 30.06
C ALA A 163 -19.53 -0.08 29.20
N ILE A 164 -19.64 -0.50 27.92
CA ILE A 164 -20.77 -0.11 27.06
C ILE A 164 -22.10 -0.62 27.63
N LYS A 165 -22.15 -1.87 28.10
CA LYS A 165 -23.37 -2.49 28.65
C LYS A 165 -23.85 -1.81 29.94
N ILE A 166 -22.94 -1.20 30.69
CA ILE A 166 -23.23 -0.37 31.85
C ILE A 166 -23.75 1.00 31.41
N LEU A 167 -23.08 1.66 30.46
CA LEU A 167 -23.48 2.97 29.92
C LEU A 167 -24.82 2.94 29.16
N SER A 168 -25.16 1.83 28.52
CA SER A 168 -26.44 1.65 27.79
C SER A 168 -27.62 1.27 28.69
N LYS A 169 -27.39 1.08 29.99
CA LYS A 169 -28.41 0.74 31.00
C LYS A 169 -28.81 1.94 31.88
N THR A 170 -28.09 3.05 31.75
CA THR A 170 -28.46 4.40 32.21
C THR A 170 -29.22 5.12 31.10
#